data_AF-A0A3N0BXZ6-F1
#
_entry.id   AF-A0A3N0BXZ6-F1
#
_cell.length_a   1.000
_cell.length_b   1.000
_cell.length_c   1.000
_cell.angle_alpha   90.00
_cell.angle_beta   90.00
_cell.angle_gamma   90.00
#
_symmetry.space_group_name_H-M   'P 1'
#
loop_
_entity.id
_entity.type
_entity.pdbx_description
1 polymer ?
#
loop_
_entity_poly.entity_id
_entity_poly.type
_entity_poly.pdbx_seq_one_letter_code
_entity_poly.pdbx_strand_id
1 'polypeptide(L)'
;MNNSSNNHKKQLLAKYWLLSITLCVYNMLSSLSLFAQDGNAGIQEATNKVKGYFDTGCDLMYAIGAVVGIIGAIKVFNKWNAGEPDTNKVAAAWFGSCIFLVVVATVLKSFFGI
;
A
#
# COMPACT_ATOMS: atom_id res chain seq x y z
N MET A 1 -45.52 8.34 57.01
CA MET A 1 -44.71 7.12 56.73
C MET A 1 -44.77 6.64 55.27
N ASN A 2 -45.67 7.13 54.40
CA ASN A 2 -45.78 6.66 53.00
C ASN A 2 -44.70 7.16 52.01
N ASN A 3 -43.99 8.25 52.29
CA ASN A 3 -43.00 8.80 51.33
C ASN A 3 -41.71 7.98 51.25
N SER A 4 -41.29 7.31 52.32
CA SER A 4 -40.05 6.51 52.31
C SER A 4 -40.22 5.21 51.50
N SER A 5 -41.39 4.55 51.62
CA SER A 5 -41.71 3.34 50.84
C SER A 5 -41.85 3.61 49.33
N ASN A 6 -42.46 4.74 48.95
CA ASN A 6 -42.60 5.13 47.53
C ASN A 6 -41.26 5.48 46.88
N ASN A 7 -40.34 6.13 47.60
CA ASN A 7 -39.00 6.42 47.09
C ASN A 7 -38.16 5.13 46.92
N HIS A 8 -38.29 4.16 47.82
CA HIS A 8 -37.60 2.88 47.70
C HIS A 8 -38.11 2.04 46.52
N LYS A 9 -39.43 2.01 46.28
CA LYS A 9 -40.02 1.35 45.09
C LYS A 9 -39.61 2.02 43.77
N LYS A 10 -39.54 3.35 43.72
CA LYS A 10 -39.03 4.09 42.55
C LYS A 10 -37.55 3.81 42.29
N GLN A 11 -36.73 3.70 43.35
CA GLN A 11 -35.31 3.32 43.23
C GLN A 11 -35.14 1.88 42.74
N LEU A 12 -35.97 0.94 43.20
CA LEU A 12 -35.96 -0.45 42.73
C LEU A 12 -36.38 -0.55 41.25
N LEU A 13 -37.46 0.15 40.85
CA LEU A 13 -37.90 0.20 39.46
C LEU A 13 -36.85 0.85 38.54
N ALA A 14 -36.20 1.93 38.97
CA ALA A 14 -35.11 2.56 38.23
C ALA A 14 -33.91 1.60 38.06
N LYS A 15 -33.57 0.82 39.10
CA LYS A 15 -32.50 -0.19 39.03
C LYS A 15 -32.82 -1.33 38.07
N TYR A 16 -34.06 -1.85 38.07
CA TYR A 16 -34.48 -2.87 37.11
C TYR A 16 -34.50 -2.33 35.67
N TRP A 17 -34.89 -1.08 35.48
CA TRP A 17 -34.87 -0.44 34.17
C TRP A 17 -33.44 -0.23 33.64
N LEU A 18 -32.52 0.21 34.51
CA LEU A 18 -31.10 0.31 34.18
C LEU A 18 -30.47 -1.06 33.89
N LEU A 19 -30.83 -2.11 34.65
CA LEU A 19 -30.39 -3.49 34.39
C LEU A 19 -30.89 -4.00 33.05
N SER A 20 -32.16 -3.80 32.70
CA SER A 20 -32.71 -4.20 31.39
C SER A 20 -32.04 -3.49 30.22
N ILE A 21 -31.74 -2.20 30.34
CA ILE A 21 -31.00 -1.45 29.32
C ILE A 21 -29.59 -2.02 29.16
N THR A 22 -28.92 -2.28 30.28
CA THR A 22 -27.56 -2.84 30.27
C THR A 22 -27.54 -4.22 29.60
N LEU A 23 -28.56 -5.05 29.87
CA LEU A 23 -28.69 -6.37 29.27
C LEU A 23 -29.00 -6.31 27.76
N CYS A 24 -29.83 -5.37 27.33
CA CYS A 24 -30.12 -5.13 25.91
C CYS A 24 -28.88 -4.67 25.15
N VAL A 25 -28.13 -3.70 25.71
CA VAL A 25 -26.89 -3.21 25.10
C VAL A 25 -25.86 -4.35 25.00
N TYR A 26 -25.70 -5.15 26.04
CA TYR A 26 -24.79 -6.30 26.03
C TYR A 26 -25.12 -7.32 24.93
N ASN A 27 -26.40 -7.67 24.75
CA ASN A 27 -26.84 -8.60 23.69
C ASN A 27 -26.69 -8.01 22.27
N MET A 28 -26.78 -6.69 22.14
CA MET A 28 -26.59 -6.00 20.87
C MET A 28 -25.10 -5.91 20.49
N LEU A 29 -24.20 -5.81 21.47
CA LEU A 29 -22.75 -5.86 21.23
C LEU A 29 -22.27 -7.29 20.96
N SER A 30 -22.86 -8.32 21.56
CA SER A 30 -22.44 -9.73 21.34
C SER A 30 -22.92 -10.33 20.02
N SER A 31 -23.94 -9.74 19.39
CA SER A 31 -24.42 -10.15 18.06
C SER A 31 -23.63 -9.52 16.91
N LEU A 32 -22.70 -8.60 17.21
CA LEU A 32 -21.66 -8.19 16.28
C LEU A 32 -20.67 -9.34 16.12
N SER A 33 -20.92 -10.20 15.13
CA SER A 33 -19.93 -11.17 14.66
C SER A 33 -18.73 -10.38 14.14
N LEU A 34 -17.67 -10.31 14.93
CA LEU A 34 -16.38 -9.82 14.48
C LEU A 34 -15.89 -10.82 13.44
N PHE A 35 -16.02 -10.47 12.15
CA PHE A 35 -15.26 -11.12 11.11
C PHE A 35 -13.79 -10.89 11.44
N ALA A 36 -13.15 -11.87 12.08
CA ALA A 36 -11.70 -11.94 12.08
C ALA A 36 -11.31 -11.93 10.60
N GLN A 37 -10.70 -10.83 10.14
CA GLN A 37 -10.17 -10.76 8.78
C GLN A 37 -9.19 -11.92 8.67
N ASP A 38 -9.52 -12.88 7.82
CA ASP A 38 -8.64 -14.01 7.54
C ASP A 38 -7.29 -13.41 7.13
N GLY A 39 -6.24 -13.71 7.90
CA GLY A 39 -4.91 -13.19 7.61
C GLY A 39 -4.47 -13.56 6.19
N ASN A 40 -4.97 -14.68 5.67
CA ASN A 40 -4.74 -15.11 4.30
C ASN A 40 -5.47 -14.22 3.28
N ALA A 41 -6.69 -13.75 3.59
CA ALA A 41 -7.43 -12.80 2.77
C ALA A 41 -6.74 -11.43 2.73
N GLY A 42 -6.20 -10.96 3.86
CA GLY A 42 -5.40 -9.72 3.93
C GLY A 42 -4.10 -9.81 3.11
N ILE A 43 -3.40 -10.95 3.18
CA ILE A 43 -2.17 -11.18 2.38
C ILE A 43 -2.50 -11.26 0.88
N GLN A 44 -3.61 -11.90 0.51
CA GLN A 44 -4.06 -11.96 -0.88
C GLN A 44 -4.43 -10.57 -1.42
N GLU A 45 -5.13 -9.76 -0.62
CA GLU A 45 -5.45 -8.39 -1.01
C GLU A 45 -4.19 -7.53 -1.17
N ALA A 46 -3.25 -7.59 -0.21
CA ALA A 46 -1.97 -6.89 -0.31
C ALA A 46 -1.18 -7.29 -1.56
N THR A 47 -1.13 -8.60 -1.87
CA THR A 47 -0.48 -9.11 -3.09
C THR A 47 -1.11 -8.54 -4.36
N ASN A 48 -2.44 -8.51 -4.42
CA ASN A 48 -3.17 -7.95 -5.55
C ASN A 48 -2.94 -6.45 -5.71
N LYS A 49 -2.85 -5.70 -4.60
CA LYS A 49 -2.51 -4.27 -4.64
C LYS A 49 -1.09 -4.04 -5.15
N VAL A 50 -0.11 -4.82 -4.70
CA VAL A 50 1.29 -4.73 -5.19
C VAL A 50 1.36 -5.04 -6.68
N LYS A 51 0.67 -6.08 -7.17
CA LYS A 51 0.55 -6.37 -8.60
C LYS A 51 -0.09 -5.22 -9.37
N GLY A 52 -1.16 -4.62 -8.84
CA GLY A 52 -1.82 -3.48 -9.47
C GLY A 52 -0.94 -2.23 -9.60
N TYR A 53 0.00 -2.01 -8.66
CA TYR A 53 0.97 -0.92 -8.75
C TYR A 53 2.17 -1.24 -9.65
N PHE A 54 2.36 -2.50 -10.03
CA PHE A 54 3.54 -2.93 -10.75
C PHE A 54 3.62 -2.32 -12.15
N ASP A 55 2.49 -2.25 -12.87
CA ASP A 55 2.43 -1.68 -14.21
C ASP A 55 2.67 -0.16 -14.19
N THR A 56 1.97 0.56 -13.30
CA THR A 56 2.21 2.00 -13.11
C THR A 56 3.65 2.29 -12.67
N GLY A 57 4.24 1.41 -11.85
CA GLY A 57 5.64 1.49 -11.45
C GLY A 57 6.61 1.30 -12.63
N CYS A 58 6.31 0.37 -13.54
CA CYS A 58 7.09 0.18 -14.77
C CYS A 58 7.02 1.42 -15.67
N ASP A 59 5.84 2.01 -15.86
CA ASP A 59 5.67 3.22 -16.67
C ASP A 59 6.46 4.40 -16.09
N LEU A 60 6.43 4.58 -14.77
CA LEU A 60 7.24 5.58 -14.08
C LEU A 60 8.75 5.32 -14.27
N MET A 61 9.18 4.06 -14.17
CA MET A 61 10.58 3.69 -14.38
C MET A 61 11.03 4.01 -15.82
N TYR A 62 10.20 3.74 -16.82
CA TYR A 62 10.48 4.10 -18.21
C TYR A 62 10.54 5.62 -18.42
N ALA A 63 9.64 6.38 -17.80
CA ALA A 63 9.67 7.84 -17.87
C ALA A 63 10.98 8.40 -17.28
N ILE A 64 11.39 7.92 -16.10
CA ILE A 64 12.67 8.31 -15.48
C ILE A 64 13.85 7.87 -16.35
N GLY A 65 13.81 6.63 -16.86
CA GLY A 65 14.84 6.08 -17.74
C GLY A 65 15.02 6.89 -19.01
N ALA A 66 13.94 7.39 -19.61
CA ALA A 66 13.99 8.26 -20.78
C ALA A 66 14.69 9.59 -20.47
N VAL A 67 14.34 10.25 -19.36
CA VAL A 67 14.96 11.52 -18.94
C VAL A 67 16.45 11.35 -18.67
N VAL A 68 16.82 10.35 -17.85
CA VAL A 68 18.22 10.09 -17.51
C VAL A 68 19.01 9.59 -18.73
N GLY A 69 18.37 8.84 -19.63
CA GLY A 69 18.94 8.41 -20.89
C GLY A 69 19.35 9.58 -21.79
N ILE A 70 18.48 10.57 -21.96
CA ILE A 70 18.77 11.79 -22.72
C ILE A 70 19.93 12.58 -22.09
N ILE A 71 19.92 12.75 -20.76
CA ILE A 71 21.00 13.46 -20.04
C ILE A 71 22.35 12.75 -20.24
N GLY A 72 22.35 11.41 -20.16
CA GLY A 72 23.55 10.61 -20.40
C GLY A 72 24.07 10.72 -21.84
N ALA A 73 23.18 10.74 -22.83
CA ALA A 73 23.54 10.92 -24.24
C ALA A 73 24.24 12.27 -24.47
N ILE A 74 23.71 13.36 -23.91
CA ILE A 74 24.31 14.70 -23.99
C ILE A 74 25.71 14.69 -23.37
N LYS A 75 25.90 14.02 -22.23
CA LYS A 75 27.21 13.91 -21.58
C LYS A 75 28.23 13.15 -22.43
N VAL A 76 27.82 12.04 -23.05
CA VAL A 76 28.67 11.27 -23.97
C VAL A 76 29.06 12.11 -25.18
N PHE A 77 28.09 12.81 -25.78
CA PHE A 77 28.34 13.71 -26.91
C PHE A 77 29.34 14.82 -26.56
N ASN A 78 29.18 15.44 -25.40
CA ASN A 78 30.12 16.47 -24.93
C ASN A 78 31.54 15.93 -24.75
N LYS A 79 31.70 14.73 -24.16
CA LYS A 79 33.01 14.08 -24.03
C LYS A 79 33.64 13.72 -25.37
N TRP A 80 32.81 13.26 -26.33
CA TRP A 80 33.25 12.98 -27.70
C TRP A 80 33.80 14.24 -28.38
N ASN A 81 33.07 15.35 -28.31
CA ASN A 81 33.50 16.63 -28.88
C ASN A 81 34.73 17.21 -28.17
N ALA A 82 34.91 16.92 -26.88
CA ALA A 82 36.09 17.32 -26.11
C ALA A 82 37.35 16.47 -26.41
N GLY A 83 37.22 15.38 -27.20
CA GLY A 83 38.34 14.50 -27.52
C GLY A 83 38.84 13.67 -26.33
N GLU A 84 37.99 13.45 -25.32
CA GLU A 84 38.39 12.70 -24.13
C GLU A 84 38.66 11.22 -24.48
N PRO A 85 39.81 10.64 -24.04
CA PRO A 85 40.17 9.25 -24.35
C PRO A 85 39.20 8.22 -23.73
N ASP A 86 38.47 8.58 -22.68
CA ASP A 86 37.53 7.69 -21.99
C ASP A 86 36.10 7.70 -22.58
N THR A 87 35.85 8.46 -23.64
CA THR A 87 34.50 8.62 -24.23
C THR A 87 33.87 7.28 -24.60
N ASN A 88 34.62 6.37 -25.23
CA ASN A 88 34.11 5.05 -25.63
C ASN A 88 33.67 4.21 -24.43
N LYS A 89 34.41 4.28 -23.32
CA LYS A 89 34.07 3.60 -22.07
C LYS A 89 32.80 4.18 -21.46
N VAL A 90 32.67 5.50 -21.42
CA VAL A 90 31.49 6.19 -20.90
C VAL A 90 30.26 5.93 -21.78
N ALA A 91 30.43 5.93 -23.11
CA ALA A 91 29.38 5.62 -24.08
C ALA A 91 28.87 4.18 -23.91
N ALA A 92 29.77 3.21 -23.81
CA ALA A 92 29.41 1.81 -23.61
C ALA A 92 28.69 1.59 -22.27
N ALA A 93 29.18 2.21 -21.19
CA ALA A 93 28.54 2.12 -19.87
C ALA A 93 27.14 2.74 -19.84
N TRP A 94 26.96 3.90 -20.48
CA TRP A 94 25.65 4.54 -20.64
C TRP A 94 24.69 3.66 -21.44
N PHE A 95 25.13 3.15 -22.61
CA PHE A 95 24.30 2.32 -23.47
C PHE A 95 23.88 1.01 -22.80
N GLY A 96 24.81 0.35 -22.10
CA GLY A 96 24.51 -0.85 -21.30
C GLY A 96 23.49 -0.58 -20.19
N SER A 97 23.57 0.60 -19.56
CA SER A 97 22.60 1.01 -18.52
C SER A 97 21.20 1.24 -19.11
N CYS A 98 21.10 1.83 -20.30
CA CYS A 98 19.83 2.03 -21.00
C CYS A 98 19.15 0.70 -21.37
N ILE A 99 19.92 -0.25 -21.91
CA ILE A 99 19.40 -1.60 -22.24
C ILE A 99 18.93 -2.32 -20.98
N PHE A 100 19.74 -2.27 -19.92
CA PHE A 100 19.38 -2.90 -18.64
C PHE A 100 18.04 -2.40 -18.11
N LEU A 101 17.81 -1.09 -18.14
CA LEU A 101 16.57 -0.47 -17.66
C LEU A 101 15.33 -0.97 -18.44
N VAL A 102 15.47 -1.18 -19.76
CA VAL A 102 14.39 -1.75 -20.59
C VAL A 102 14.15 -3.23 -20.26
N VAL A 103 15.22 -4.02 -20.14
CA VAL A 103 15.13 -5.48 -19.93
C VAL A 103 14.62 -5.82 -18.52
N VAL A 104 14.95 -5.01 -17.51
CA VAL A 104 14.57 -5.29 -16.12
C VAL A 104 13.04 -5.32 -15.95
N ALA A 105 12.31 -4.48 -16.69
CA ALA A 105 10.86 -4.45 -16.66
C ALA A 105 10.25 -5.80 -17.11
N THR A 106 10.75 -6.36 -18.21
CA THR A 106 10.35 -7.69 -18.69
C THR A 106 10.70 -8.81 -17.72
N VAL A 107 11.88 -8.76 -17.11
CA VAL A 107 12.32 -9.78 -16.14
C VAL A 107 11.47 -9.74 -14.88
N LEU A 108 11.16 -8.55 -14.36
CA LEU A 108 10.33 -8.42 -13.17
C LEU A 108 8.86 -8.79 -13.45
N LYS A 109 8.29 -8.40 -14.60
CA LYS A 109 6.98 -8.90 -15.05
C LYS A 109 6.93 -10.44 -15.06
N SER A 110 7.97 -11.06 -15.64
CA SER A 110 8.12 -12.51 -15.67
C SER A 110 8.23 -13.17 -14.29
N PHE A 111 8.87 -12.53 -13.30
CA PHE A 111 8.96 -13.05 -11.93
C PHE A 111 7.62 -12.99 -11.18
N PHE A 112 6.79 -11.98 -11.45
CA PHE A 112 5.49 -11.82 -10.79
C PHE A 112 4.33 -12.49 -11.53
N GLY A 113 4.60 -13.08 -12.70
CA GLY A 113 3.63 -13.80 -13.53
C GLY A 113 2.56 -12.88 -14.14
N ILE A 114 2.97 -11.69 -14.56
CA ILE A 114 2.15 -10.64 -15.18
C ILE A 114 2.70 -10.42 -16.59
#